data_AF-A0A2M8EN55-F1
#
_entry.id   AF-A0A2M8EN55-F1
#
_cell.length_a   1.000
_cell.length_b   1.000
_cell.length_c   1.000
_cell.angle_alpha   90.00
_cell.angle_beta   90.00
_cell.angle_gamma   90.00
#
_symmetry.space_group_name_H-M   'P 1'
#
loop_
_entity.id
_entity.type
_entity.pdbx_description
1 polymer ?
#
loop_
_entity_poly.entity_id
_entity_poly.type
_entity_poly.pdbx_seq_one_letter_code
_entity_poly.pdbx_strand_id
1 'polypeptide(L)'
;MQNNMNDNEKDNKILRLEKELDRLKKNLKKQKYGLVWMDVPEAFEDDVENKLPILKENPKLAIKNKDGKPMHILIEGDNYHALTCLNYTHKGKIDVIYIDPPYNTGSDG
;
A
#
# COMPACT_ATOMS: atom_id res chain seq x y z
N MET A 1 10.31 13.37 38.71
CA MET A 1 9.50 14.55 39.05
C MET A 1 8.64 14.88 37.84
N GLN A 2 7.34 14.60 37.88
CA GLN A 2 6.41 14.97 36.81
C GLN A 2 6.13 16.47 36.91
N ASN A 3 6.59 17.24 35.92
CA ASN A 3 6.19 18.62 35.74
C ASN A 3 4.72 18.63 35.30
N ASN A 4 3.80 18.72 36.26
CA ASN A 4 2.39 18.92 36.00
C ASN A 4 2.21 20.35 35.48
N MET A 5 1.78 20.49 34.22
CA MET A 5 1.39 21.77 33.63
C MET A 5 0.40 22.50 34.55
N ASN A 6 0.59 23.81 34.72
CA ASN A 6 -0.35 24.70 35.39
C ASN A 6 -1.67 24.73 34.61
N ASP A 7 -2.81 24.82 35.29
CA ASP A 7 -4.14 24.86 34.67
C ASP A 7 -4.27 26.01 33.66
N ASN A 8 -3.66 27.18 33.91
CA ASN A 8 -3.62 28.27 32.93
C ASN A 8 -2.82 27.91 31.66
N GLU A 9 -1.79 27.09 31.75
CA GLU A 9 -1.02 26.63 30.58
C GLU A 9 -1.79 25.57 29.79
N LYS A 10 -2.54 24.71 30.49
CA LYS A 10 -3.45 23.75 29.86
C LYS A 10 -4.56 24.48 29.11
N ASP A 11 -5.17 25.49 29.71
CA ASP A 11 -6.25 26.28 29.09
C ASP A 11 -5.78 27.00 27.84
N ASN A 12 -4.58 27.61 27.89
CA ASN A 12 -3.97 28.24 26.71
C ASN A 12 -3.64 27.23 25.60
N LYS A 13 -3.20 26.02 25.98
CA LYS A 13 -2.91 24.94 25.01
C LYS A 13 -4.19 24.40 24.38
N ILE A 14 -5.25 24.22 25.17
CA ILE A 14 -6.58 23.80 24.69
C ILE A 14 -7.09 24.83 23.68
N LEU A 15 -7.07 26.12 24.03
CA LEU A 15 -7.54 27.20 23.14
C LEU A 15 -6.77 27.24 21.81
N ARG A 16 -5.46 26.96 21.83
CA ARG A 16 -4.63 26.91 20.62
C ARG A 16 -4.98 25.70 19.74
N LEU A 17 -5.16 24.52 20.35
CA LEU A 17 -5.54 23.30 19.65
C LEU A 17 -6.93 23.42 19.03
N GLU A 18 -7.89 24.02 19.73
CA GLU A 18 -9.23 24.29 19.20
C GLU A 18 -9.18 25.18 17.96
N LYS A 19 -8.37 26.25 17.97
CA LYS A 19 -8.15 27.12 16.81
C LYS A 19 -7.50 26.38 15.63
N GLU A 20 -6.52 25.53 15.89
CA GLU A 20 -5.90 24.71 14.85
C GLU A 20 -6.92 23.73 14.25
N LEU A 21 -7.70 23.07 15.09
CA LEU A 21 -8.76 22.13 14.68
C LEU A 21 -9.81 22.82 13.80
N ASP A 22 -10.22 24.03 14.16
CA ASP A 22 -11.16 24.82 13.36
C ASP A 22 -10.60 25.23 11.99
N ARG A 23 -9.31 25.55 11.93
CA ARG A 23 -8.61 25.84 10.67
C ARG A 23 -8.52 24.59 9.78
N LEU A 24 -8.14 23.45 10.36
CA LEU A 24 -8.09 22.15 9.68
C LEU A 24 -9.47 21.74 9.16
N LYS A 25 -10.53 21.85 9.98
CA LYS A 25 -11.92 21.58 9.58
C LYS A 25 -12.40 22.48 8.44
N LYS A 26 -12.04 23.76 8.44
CA LYS A 26 -12.37 24.69 7.33
C LYS A 26 -11.65 24.31 6.03
N ASN A 27 -10.41 23.83 6.12
CA ASN A 27 -9.66 23.36 4.96
C ASN A 27 -10.21 22.04 4.40
N LEU A 28 -10.61 21.11 5.27
CA LEU A 28 -11.32 19.88 4.88
C LEU A 28 -12.65 20.19 4.20
N LYS A 29 -13.44 21.16 4.69
CA LYS A 29 -14.68 21.60 4.05
C LYS A 29 -14.48 22.24 2.66
N LYS A 30 -13.28 22.74 2.35
CA LYS A 30 -12.93 23.27 1.02
C LYS A 30 -12.60 22.17 0.01
N GLN A 31 -12.12 21.01 0.46
CA GLN A 31 -11.93 19.82 -0.36
C GLN A 31 -13.31 19.19 -0.63
N LYS A 32 -14.02 19.70 -1.65
CA LYS A 32 -15.40 19.27 -1.95
C LYS A 32 -15.51 17.80 -2.38
N TYR A 33 -14.44 17.20 -2.91
CA TYR A 33 -14.39 15.82 -3.39
C TYR A 33 -12.98 15.25 -3.24
N GLY A 34 -12.87 14.00 -2.80
CA GLY A 34 -11.60 13.29 -2.64
C GLY A 34 -11.75 12.14 -1.66
N LEU A 35 -11.01 11.05 -1.90
CA LEU A 35 -10.84 9.99 -0.92
C LEU A 35 -9.72 10.46 0.02
N VAL A 36 -10.00 10.55 1.33
CA VAL A 36 -9.03 10.99 2.34
C VAL A 36 -8.83 9.84 3.32
N TRP A 37 -7.60 9.39 3.45
CA TRP A 37 -7.17 8.39 4.41
C TRP A 37 -5.95 8.91 5.17
N MET A 38 -5.60 8.25 6.27
CA MET A 38 -4.33 8.53 6.93
C MET A 38 -3.21 7.95 6.08
N ASP A 39 -2.13 8.71 5.89
CA ASP A 39 -0.90 8.17 5.31
C ASP A 39 -0.37 7.09 6.25
N VAL A 40 -0.61 5.84 5.88
CA VAL A 40 -0.02 4.68 6.53
C VAL A 40 1.13 4.27 5.62
N PRO A 41 2.39 4.46 6.05
CA PRO A 41 3.53 4.01 5.25
C PRO A 41 3.38 2.52 4.98
N GLU A 42 3.51 2.15 3.72
CA GLU A 42 3.43 0.73 3.34
C GLU A 42 4.62 0.01 3.97
N ALA A 43 4.38 -1.16 4.57
CA ALA A 43 5.41 -1.91 5.30
C ALA A 43 6.65 -2.27 4.47
N PHE A 44 6.59 -2.08 3.15
CA PHE A 44 7.61 -2.43 2.18
C PHE A 44 8.42 -1.22 1.68
N GLU A 45 8.03 0.03 2.01
CA GLU A 45 8.76 1.23 1.56
C GLU A 45 10.23 1.20 2.03
N ASP A 46 10.48 0.78 3.27
CA ASP A 46 11.83 0.68 3.84
C ASP A 46 12.68 -0.44 3.20
N ASP A 47 12.05 -1.46 2.62
CA ASP A 47 12.73 -2.65 2.07
C ASP A 47 13.10 -2.50 0.58
N VAL A 48 12.45 -1.57 -0.13
CA VAL A 48 12.57 -1.41 -1.59
C VAL A 48 13.81 -0.60 -1.98
N GLU A 49 14.34 0.26 -1.09
CA GLU A 49 15.39 1.22 -1.44
C GLU A 49 16.69 0.58 -1.97
N ASN A 50 16.90 -0.74 -1.78
CA ASN A 50 18.08 -1.45 -2.28
C ASN A 50 17.85 -2.89 -2.80
N LYS A 51 16.60 -3.33 -3.05
CA LYS A 51 16.31 -4.69 -3.49
C LYS A 51 15.54 -4.70 -4.81
N LEU A 52 16.23 -4.96 -5.91
CA LEU A 52 15.58 -5.23 -7.20
C LEU A 52 15.09 -6.69 -7.21
N PRO A 53 13.77 -6.92 -7.30
CA PRO A 53 13.25 -8.28 -7.39
C PRO A 53 13.67 -8.90 -8.73
N ILE A 54 14.08 -10.18 -8.69
CA ILE A 54 14.43 -10.96 -9.87
C ILE A 54 13.63 -12.27 -9.87
N LEU A 55 13.13 -12.66 -11.05
CA LEU A 55 12.46 -13.96 -11.21
C LEU A 55 13.51 -15.04 -11.42
N LYS A 56 13.44 -16.11 -10.62
CA LYS A 56 14.27 -17.29 -10.76
C LYS A 56 13.41 -18.47 -11.20
N GLU A 57 13.71 -19.03 -12.36
CA GLU A 57 13.03 -20.24 -12.83
C GLU A 57 13.38 -21.43 -11.92
N ASN A 58 12.38 -22.27 -11.63
CA ASN A 58 12.56 -23.56 -10.98
C ASN A 58 12.36 -24.69 -12.01
N PRO A 59 13.43 -25.25 -12.59
CA PRO A 59 13.33 -26.26 -13.65
C PRO A 59 12.63 -27.54 -13.21
N LYS A 60 12.56 -27.82 -11.90
CA LYS A 60 11.91 -29.02 -11.36
C LYS A 60 10.40 -28.96 -11.46
N LEU A 61 9.82 -27.76 -11.44
CA LEU A 61 8.37 -27.54 -11.53
C LEU A 61 7.94 -27.14 -12.95
N ALA A 62 8.88 -27.00 -13.87
CA ALA A 62 8.61 -26.60 -15.25
C ALA A 62 7.86 -27.71 -16.00
N ILE A 63 6.66 -27.37 -16.50
CA ILE A 63 5.88 -28.25 -17.38
C ILE A 63 6.23 -27.89 -18.82
N LYS A 64 6.88 -28.81 -19.54
CA LYS A 64 7.25 -28.60 -20.94
C LYS A 64 6.07 -28.92 -21.85
N ASN A 65 5.66 -27.94 -22.65
CA ASN A 65 4.68 -28.16 -23.70
C ASN A 65 5.35 -28.78 -24.95
N LYS A 66 4.78 -29.86 -25.48
CA LYS A 66 5.24 -30.49 -26.74
C LYS A 66 4.42 -30.08 -27.96
N ASP A 67 3.31 -29.37 -27.74
CA ASP A 67 2.27 -29.16 -28.75
C ASP A 67 2.36 -27.77 -29.41
N GLY A 68 3.45 -27.03 -29.17
CA GLY A 68 3.70 -25.72 -29.78
C GLY A 68 2.83 -24.56 -29.29
N LYS A 69 1.93 -24.78 -28.32
CA LYS A 69 1.10 -23.71 -27.74
C LYS A 69 1.92 -22.85 -26.75
N PRO A 70 1.50 -21.59 -26.48
CA PRO A 70 2.17 -20.72 -25.52
C PRO A 70 2.30 -21.33 -24.13
N MET A 71 3.36 -20.97 -23.42
CA MET A 71 3.58 -21.39 -22.02
C MET A 71 2.83 -20.43 -21.08
N HIS A 72 2.17 -21.00 -20.07
CA HIS A 72 1.63 -20.24 -18.95
C HIS A 72 2.70 -20.05 -17.88
N ILE A 73 2.63 -18.93 -17.14
CA ILE A 73 3.60 -18.58 -16.11
C ILE A 73 2.89 -18.62 -14.75
N LEU A 74 3.51 -19.30 -13.78
CA LEU A 74 3.15 -19.23 -12.37
C LEU A 74 4.32 -18.60 -11.61
N ILE A 75 4.04 -17.56 -10.82
CA ILE A 75 5.03 -16.86 -10.00
C ILE A 75 4.63 -17.07 -8.54
N GLU A 76 5.56 -17.58 -7.74
CA GLU A 76 5.39 -17.75 -6.30
C GLU A 76 6.13 -16.61 -5.58
N GLY A 77 5.42 -15.89 -4.71
CA GLY A 77 5.96 -14.76 -3.96
C GLY A 77 4.90 -13.70 -3.67
N ASP A 78 5.34 -12.57 -3.13
CA ASP A 78 4.50 -11.40 -2.90
C ASP A 78 4.04 -10.77 -4.23
N ASN A 79 2.77 -10.36 -4.30
CA ASN A 79 2.17 -9.83 -5.52
C ASN A 79 2.83 -8.51 -5.96
N TYR A 80 3.25 -7.65 -5.04
CA TYR A 80 3.89 -6.37 -5.35
C TYR A 80 5.22 -6.57 -6.07
N HIS A 81 6.06 -7.48 -5.57
CA HIS A 81 7.33 -7.83 -6.20
C HIS A 81 7.14 -8.53 -7.55
N ALA A 82 6.18 -9.45 -7.64
CA ALA A 82 5.86 -10.12 -8.90
C ALA A 82 5.40 -9.14 -9.99
N LEU A 83 4.50 -8.22 -9.64
CA LEU A 83 4.01 -7.18 -10.56
C LEU A 83 5.11 -6.19 -10.96
N THR A 84 6.02 -5.86 -10.04
CA THR A 84 7.19 -5.02 -10.34
C THR A 84 8.07 -5.67 -11.42
N CYS A 85 8.35 -6.97 -11.31
CA CYS A 85 9.08 -7.73 -12.34
C CYS A 85 8.31 -7.77 -13.68
N LEU A 86 7.00 -8.04 -13.63
CA LEU A 86 6.17 -8.10 -14.83
C LEU A 86 6.04 -6.74 -15.53
N ASN A 87 6.11 -5.63 -14.81
CA ASN A 87 6.09 -4.30 -15.39
C ASN A 87 7.28 -4.06 -16.36
N TYR A 88 8.43 -4.71 -16.17
CA TYR A 88 9.53 -4.58 -17.13
C TYR A 88 9.28 -5.31 -18.46
N THR A 89 8.54 -6.41 -18.44
CA THR A 89 8.42 -7.35 -19.59
C THR A 89 7.04 -7.30 -20.27
N HIS A 90 5.99 -6.99 -19.51
CA HIS A 90 4.58 -7.09 -19.88
C HIS A 90 3.80 -5.77 -19.76
N LYS A 91 4.49 -4.63 -19.61
CA LYS A 91 3.84 -3.31 -19.60
C LYS A 91 2.99 -3.09 -20.85
N GLY A 92 1.70 -2.81 -20.64
CA GLY A 92 0.73 -2.59 -21.72
C GLY A 92 0.37 -3.84 -22.53
N LYS A 93 0.73 -5.04 -22.06
CA LYS A 93 0.46 -6.33 -22.74
C LYS A 93 -0.58 -7.20 -22.04
N ILE A 94 -1.23 -6.69 -21.00
CA ILE A 94 -2.23 -7.42 -20.22
C ILE A 94 -3.61 -6.89 -20.61
N ASP A 95 -4.44 -7.76 -21.18
CA ASP A 95 -5.79 -7.39 -21.63
C ASP A 95 -6.81 -7.41 -20.49
N VAL A 96 -6.68 -8.37 -19.56
CA VAL A 96 -7.62 -8.59 -18.47
C VAL A 96 -6.87 -8.95 -17.19
N ILE A 97 -7.31 -8.37 -16.07
CA ILE A 97 -6.83 -8.69 -14.72
C ILE A 97 -8.04 -9.13 -13.89
N TYR A 98 -7.94 -10.30 -13.27
CA TYR A 98 -8.90 -10.79 -12.29
C TYR A 98 -8.20 -10.97 -10.95
N ILE A 99 -8.76 -10.37 -9.90
CA ILE A 99 -8.25 -10.47 -8.53
C ILE A 99 -9.41 -10.69 -7.56
N ASP A 100 -9.13 -11.46 -6.50
CA ASP A 100 -10.04 -11.69 -5.38
C ASP A 100 -9.31 -11.31 -4.07
N PRO A 101 -9.16 -10.00 -3.79
CA PRO A 101 -8.40 -9.53 -2.63
C PRO A 101 -9.19 -9.74 -1.32
N PRO A 102 -8.55 -9.72 -0.15
CA PRO A 102 -9.26 -9.76 1.13
C PRO A 102 -10.25 -8.58 1.25
N TYR A 103 -11.47 -8.87 1.69
CA TYR A 103 -12.55 -7.87 1.76
C TYR A 103 -12.54 -7.05 3.05
N ASN A 104 -11.66 -7.40 4.00
CA ASN A 104 -11.49 -6.71 5.27
C ASN A 104 -12.83 -6.61 6.05
N THR A 105 -13.62 -7.69 6.08
CA THR A 105 -14.94 -7.69 6.72
C THR A 105 -14.87 -7.76 8.26
N GLY A 106 -13.68 -8.00 8.81
CA GLY A 106 -13.45 -8.19 10.25
C GLY A 106 -13.75 -9.61 10.75
N SER A 107 -14.35 -10.48 9.93
CA SER A 107 -14.54 -11.90 10.21
C SER A 107 -13.58 -12.82 9.47
N ASP A 108 -12.70 -12.26 8.64
CA ASP A 108 -11.84 -13.01 7.71
C ASP A 108 -10.49 -13.42 8.33
N GLY A 109 -10.47 -13.72 9.64
CA GLY A 109 -9.26 -14.01 10.42
C GLY A 109 -9.28 -15.39 11.07
#